data_AF-A0A935AS45-F1
#
_entry.id   AF-A0A935AS45-F1
#
_cell.length_a   1.000
_cell.length_b   1.000
_cell.length_c   1.000
_cell.angle_alpha   90.00
_cell.angle_beta   90.00
_cell.angle_gamma   90.00
#
_symmetry.space_group_name_H-M   'P 1'
#
loop_
_entity.id
_entity.type
_entity.pdbx_description
1 polymer ?
#
loop_
_entity_poly.entity_id
_entity_poly.type
_entity_poly.pdbx_seq_one_letter_code
_entity_poly.pdbx_strand_id
1 'polypeptide(L)'
;MDSLTQIVLGASVSEAALGRKVGNRAMVWGAIAGTIPDLDVISNGFMTPIDALAFHRGPTHSALYLTLFALILGWSVHFLYTLKWHKWLGIIGWSILILATSGAIAFMGQMSLNKGLIAAGILCGAGFLVFKRYFRSSYDSPTASVRDWQMMFFLSLVTHPILDCFTTY
;
A
#
# COMPACT_ATOMS: atom_id res chain seq x y z
N MET A 1 11.83 -2.04 11.35
CA MET A 1 12.51 -2.56 10.12
C MET A 1 12.66 -1.45 9.09
N ASP A 2 13.33 -1.67 7.94
CA ASP A 2 13.28 -0.73 6.81
C ASP A 2 11.99 -0.91 5.98
N SER A 3 11.43 0.20 5.47
CA SER A 3 10.14 0.19 4.77
C SER A 3 10.13 -0.61 3.46
N LEU A 4 11.29 -0.82 2.82
CA LEU A 4 11.38 -1.65 1.62
C LEU A 4 11.12 -3.12 1.95
N THR A 5 11.71 -3.62 3.03
CA THR A 5 11.49 -4.99 3.48
C THR A 5 10.01 -5.24 3.82
N GLN A 6 9.34 -4.30 4.48
CA GLN A 6 7.92 -4.42 4.81
C GLN A 6 7.01 -4.41 3.57
N ILE A 7 7.32 -3.56 2.57
CA ILE A 7 6.61 -3.54 1.29
C ILE A 7 6.73 -4.90 0.59
N VAL A 8 7.95 -5.42 0.49
CA VAL A 8 8.22 -6.69 -0.19
C VAL A 8 7.54 -7.84 0.53
N LEU A 9 7.66 -7.90 1.86
CA LEU A 9 7.01 -8.94 2.65
C LEU A 9 5.48 -8.88 2.54
N GLY A 10 4.88 -7.70 2.70
CA GLY A 10 3.43 -7.54 2.60
C GLY A 10 2.91 -7.97 1.22
N ALA A 11 3.65 -7.63 0.16
CA ALA A 11 3.36 -8.08 -1.20
C ALA A 11 3.44 -9.60 -1.35
N SER A 12 4.50 -10.24 -0.85
CA SER A 12 4.68 -11.70 -0.91
C SER A 12 3.62 -12.47 -0.12
N VAL A 13 3.31 -12.03 1.10
CA VAL A 13 2.29 -12.66 1.95
C VAL A 13 0.92 -12.57 1.29
N SER A 14 0.59 -11.40 0.72
CA SER A 14 -0.70 -11.20 0.06
C SER A 14 -0.81 -11.93 -1.27
N GLU A 15 0.28 -12.05 -2.02
CA GLU A 15 0.34 -12.92 -3.19
C GLU A 15 0.08 -14.39 -2.81
N ALA A 16 0.73 -14.87 -1.75
CA ALA A 16 0.54 -16.24 -1.27
C ALA A 16 -0.91 -16.49 -0.81
N ALA A 17 -1.52 -15.51 -0.13
CA ALA A 17 -2.88 -15.63 0.40
C ALA A 17 -3.97 -15.50 -0.67
N LEU A 18 -3.85 -14.52 -1.59
CA LEU A 18 -4.94 -14.12 -2.48
C LEU A 18 -4.55 -13.99 -3.96
N GLY A 19 -3.29 -14.21 -4.30
CA GLY A 19 -2.76 -14.07 -5.66
C GLY A 19 -3.46 -14.94 -6.69
N ARG A 20 -3.90 -16.16 -6.33
CA ARG A 20 -4.64 -17.05 -7.26
C ARG A 20 -6.01 -16.51 -7.67
N LYS A 21 -6.67 -15.69 -6.84
CA LYS A 21 -8.02 -15.15 -7.10
C LYS A 21 -7.99 -13.74 -7.68
N VAL A 22 -7.01 -12.93 -7.28
CA VAL A 22 -6.98 -11.48 -7.56
C VAL A 22 -5.71 -11.06 -8.33
N GLY A 23 -4.79 -12.00 -8.57
CA GLY A 23 -3.56 -11.79 -9.33
C GLY A 23 -2.66 -10.71 -8.72
N ASN A 24 -2.00 -9.93 -9.57
CA ASN A 24 -1.06 -8.87 -9.17
C ASN A 24 -1.69 -7.75 -8.34
N ARG A 25 -3.02 -7.69 -8.21
CA ARG A 25 -3.69 -6.75 -7.30
C ARG A 25 -3.45 -7.14 -5.83
N ALA A 26 -3.34 -8.44 -5.54
CA ALA A 26 -3.03 -8.91 -4.18
C ALA A 26 -1.67 -8.41 -3.70
N MET A 27 -0.65 -8.45 -4.57
CA MET A 27 0.68 -7.89 -4.27
C MET A 27 0.62 -6.38 -3.94
N VAL A 28 -0.14 -5.60 -4.71
CA VAL A 28 -0.26 -4.15 -4.48
C VAL A 28 -0.97 -3.84 -3.17
N TRP A 29 -2.08 -4.51 -2.89
CA TRP A 29 -2.79 -4.32 -1.63
C TRP A 29 -1.99 -4.80 -0.43
N GLY A 30 -1.19 -5.86 -0.59
CA GLY A 30 -0.24 -6.33 0.41
C GLY A 30 0.88 -5.36 0.70
N ALA A 31 1.50 -4.81 -0.35
CA ALA A 31 2.51 -3.76 -0.21
C ALA A 31 1.96 -2.56 0.56
N ILE A 32 0.73 -2.11 0.24
CA ILE A 32 0.06 -1.03 0.96
C ILE A 32 -0.18 -1.44 2.41
N ALA A 33 -0.76 -2.62 2.65
CA ALA A 33 -1.07 -3.12 4.00
C ALA A 33 0.18 -3.23 4.88
N GLY A 34 1.31 -3.70 4.34
CA GLY A 34 2.56 -3.83 5.07
C GLY A 34 3.13 -2.49 5.56
N THR A 35 2.81 -1.38 4.88
CA THR A 35 3.25 -0.01 5.24
C THR A 35 2.28 0.73 6.16
N ILE A 36 1.08 0.19 6.40
CA ILE A 36 0.06 0.87 7.21
C ILE A 36 0.51 1.11 8.66
N PRO A 37 1.13 0.14 9.37
CA PRO A 37 1.56 0.38 10.74
C PRO A 37 2.62 1.50 10.83
N ASP A 38 3.56 1.52 9.88
CA ASP A 38 4.61 2.54 9.73
C ASP A 38 4.08 3.98 9.47
N LEU A 39 2.82 4.15 9.07
CA LEU A 39 2.23 5.49 8.88
C LEU A 39 2.04 6.26 10.19
N ASP A 40 2.30 5.63 11.33
CA ASP A 40 2.31 6.29 12.62
C ASP A 40 3.44 7.32 12.81
N VAL A 41 4.40 7.39 11.89
CA VAL A 41 5.33 8.53 11.77
C VAL A 41 4.59 9.87 11.64
N ILE A 42 3.36 9.88 11.09
CA ILE A 42 2.52 11.08 11.03
C ILE A 42 2.20 11.61 12.44
N SER A 43 2.11 10.73 13.45
CA SER A 43 1.85 11.11 14.84
C SER A 43 2.99 11.95 15.46
N ASN A 44 4.23 11.80 14.97
CA ASN A 44 5.37 12.62 15.39
C ASN A 44 5.16 14.11 15.10
N GLY A 45 4.29 14.46 14.14
CA GLY A 45 3.95 15.86 13.84
C GLY A 45 2.99 16.50 14.84
N PHE A 46 2.31 15.70 15.67
CA PHE A 46 1.23 16.16 16.56
C PHE A 46 1.49 15.84 18.04
N MET A 47 2.42 14.92 18.34
CA MET A 47 2.68 14.39 19.67
C MET A 47 4.11 14.63 20.11
N THR A 48 4.36 14.58 21.42
CA THR A 48 5.74 14.58 21.94
C THR A 48 6.43 13.27 21.54
N PRO A 49 7.77 13.21 21.48
CA PRO A 49 8.49 11.99 21.10
C PRO A 49 8.17 10.77 21.98
N ILE A 50 7.89 11.01 23.27
CA ILE A 50 7.54 9.95 24.24
C ILE A 50 6.12 9.45 23.98
N ASP A 51 5.17 10.36 23.70
CA ASP A 51 3.79 10.01 23.40
C ASP A 51 3.66 9.33 22.02
N ALA A 52 4.40 9.80 21.02
CA ALA A 52 4.46 9.19 19.70
C ALA A 52 5.05 7.78 19.77
N LEU A 53 6.08 7.57 20.58
CA LEU A 53 6.65 6.24 20.82
C LEU A 53 5.68 5.32 21.56
N ALA A 54 4.94 5.83 22.54
CA ALA A 54 3.87 5.09 23.21
C ALA A 54 2.71 4.75 22.27
N PHE A 55 2.40 5.65 21.32
CA PHE A 55 1.38 5.45 20.30
C PHE A 55 1.81 4.39 19.27
N HIS A 56 3.07 4.42 18.85
CA HIS A 56 3.70 3.44 17.96
C HIS A 56 3.71 2.04 18.61
N ARG A 57 4.18 1.91 19.86
CA ARG A 57 4.25 0.61 20.55
C ARG A 57 2.91 0.11 21.12
N GLY A 58 1.89 0.97 21.15
CA GLY A 58 0.60 0.69 21.75
C GLY A 58 -0.49 0.46 20.70
N PRO A 59 -1.35 1.45 20.41
CA PRO A 59 -2.52 1.28 19.53
C PRO A 59 -2.20 0.74 18.13
N THR A 60 -1.13 1.20 17.47
CA THR A 60 -0.87 0.86 16.06
C THR A 60 -0.37 -0.57 15.87
N HIS A 61 0.35 -1.10 16.87
CA HIS A 61 0.87 -2.48 16.89
C HIS A 61 0.02 -3.46 17.73
N SER A 62 -1.07 -3.00 18.35
CA SER A 62 -1.96 -3.87 19.11
C SER A 62 -2.61 -4.91 18.20
N ALA A 63 -2.49 -6.19 18.57
CA ALA A 63 -3.09 -7.30 17.84
C ALA A 63 -4.61 -7.13 17.65
N LEU A 64 -5.30 -6.57 18.65
CA LEU A 64 -6.74 -6.29 18.57
C LEU A 64 -7.03 -5.21 17.52
N TYR A 65 -6.25 -4.12 17.53
CA TYR A 65 -6.41 -3.02 16.58
C TYR A 65 -6.13 -3.48 15.15
N LEU A 66 -5.02 -4.17 14.91
CA LEU A 66 -4.66 -4.70 13.59
C LEU A 66 -5.69 -5.70 13.07
N THR A 67 -6.26 -6.54 13.94
CA THR A 67 -7.32 -7.47 13.56
C THR A 67 -8.60 -6.73 13.13
N LEU A 68 -9.08 -5.78 13.94
CA LEU A 68 -10.26 -5.00 13.58
C LEU A 68 -10.03 -4.17 12.32
N PHE A 69 -8.84 -3.58 12.19
CA PHE A 69 -8.46 -2.80 11.03
C PHE A 69 -8.40 -3.65 9.76
N ALA A 70 -7.86 -4.87 9.85
CA ALA A 70 -7.89 -5.84 8.75
C ALA A 70 -9.32 -6.19 8.29
N LEU A 71 -10.26 -6.35 9.24
CA LEU A 71 -11.66 -6.60 8.92
C LEU A 71 -12.30 -5.44 8.16
N ILE A 72 -12.05 -4.21 8.62
CA ILE A 72 -12.54 -2.97 8.00
C ILE A 72 -11.93 -2.78 6.61
N LEU A 73 -10.62 -2.95 6.47
CA LEU A 73 -9.92 -2.82 5.19
C LEU A 73 -10.39 -3.89 4.19
N GLY A 74 -10.48 -5.14 4.61
CA GLY A 74 -10.95 -6.23 3.76
C GLY A 74 -12.36 -6.00 3.24
N TRP A 75 -13.26 -5.51 4.11
CA TRP A 75 -14.61 -5.11 3.70
C TRP A 75 -14.58 -3.91 2.73
N SER A 76 -13.79 -2.88 3.05
CA SER A 76 -13.70 -1.66 2.26
C SER A 76 -13.17 -1.91 0.85
N VAL A 77 -12.14 -2.76 0.72
CA VAL A 77 -11.55 -3.11 -0.58
C VAL A 77 -12.48 -3.99 -1.39
N HIS A 78 -13.14 -4.96 -0.75
CA HIS A 78 -14.19 -5.73 -1.41
C HIS A 78 -15.28 -4.79 -1.95
N PHE A 79 -15.79 -3.88 -1.11
CA PHE A 79 -16.80 -2.90 -1.51
C PHE A 79 -16.30 -2.02 -2.66
N LEU A 80 -15.06 -1.53 -2.62
CA LEU A 80 -14.46 -0.76 -3.70
C LEU A 80 -14.51 -1.52 -5.03
N TYR A 81 -14.19 -2.81 -5.05
CA TYR A 81 -14.26 -3.64 -6.26
C TYR A 81 -15.68 -3.97 -6.73
N THR A 82 -16.71 -3.80 -5.89
CA THR A 82 -18.11 -3.91 -6.33
C THR A 82 -18.63 -2.64 -7.03
N LEU A 83 -17.97 -1.50 -6.85
CA LEU A 83 -18.36 -0.24 -7.48
C LEU A 83 -18.07 -0.26 -8.98
N LYS A 84 -19.03 0.10 -9.83
CA LYS A 84 -18.83 0.18 -11.30
C LYS A 84 -17.66 1.09 -11.72
N TRP A 85 -17.22 1.98 -10.84
CA TRP A 85 -16.22 3.01 -11.06
C TRP A 85 -14.84 2.63 -10.51
N HIS A 86 -14.65 1.40 -9.99
CA HIS A 86 -13.37 0.95 -9.41
C HIS A 86 -12.19 1.10 -10.38
N LYS A 87 -12.44 0.95 -11.69
CA LYS A 87 -11.45 1.16 -12.75
C LYS A 87 -10.92 2.59 -12.73
N TRP A 88 -11.82 3.57 -12.66
CA TRP A 88 -11.48 4.98 -12.63
C TRP A 88 -10.75 5.37 -11.35
N LEU A 89 -11.19 4.85 -10.21
CA LEU A 89 -10.50 5.05 -8.93
C LEU A 89 -9.05 4.53 -8.98
N GLY A 90 -8.84 3.36 -9.60
CA GLY A 90 -7.50 2.83 -9.83
C GLY A 90 -6.65 3.73 -10.72
N ILE A 91 -7.19 4.21 -11.84
CA ILE A 91 -6.48 5.14 -12.74
C ILE A 91 -6.10 6.41 -11.99
N ILE A 92 -7.04 7.03 -11.28
CA ILE A 92 -6.82 8.26 -10.52
C ILE A 92 -5.75 8.05 -9.46
N GLY A 93 -5.85 6.97 -8.68
CA GLY A 93 -4.87 6.65 -7.63
C GLY A 93 -3.45 6.47 -8.19
N TRP A 94 -3.30 5.70 -9.27
CA TRP A 94 -1.98 5.54 -9.91
C TRP A 94 -1.47 6.83 -10.53
N SER A 95 -2.31 7.63 -11.18
CA SER A 95 -1.92 8.92 -11.76
C SER A 95 -1.43 9.90 -10.68
N ILE A 96 -2.11 9.97 -9.53
CA ILE A 96 -1.69 10.81 -8.40
C ILE A 96 -0.33 10.34 -7.88
N LEU A 97 -0.14 9.03 -7.69
CA LEU A 97 1.13 8.48 -7.20
C LEU A 97 2.29 8.77 -8.16
N ILE A 98 2.06 8.63 -9.46
CA ILE A 98 3.06 8.94 -10.50
C ILE A 98 3.41 10.42 -10.49
N LEU A 99 2.41 11.31 -10.37
CA LEU A 99 2.64 12.76 -10.30
C LEU A 99 3.37 13.16 -9.03
N ALA A 100 3.00 12.59 -7.88
CA ALA A 100 3.66 12.86 -6.60
C ALA A 100 5.13 12.41 -6.62
N THR A 101 5.40 11.20 -7.11
CA THR A 101 6.77 10.64 -7.17
C THR A 101 7.64 11.37 -8.19
N SER A 102 7.12 11.61 -9.40
CA SER A 102 7.85 12.36 -10.44
C SER A 102 8.11 13.81 -10.02
N GLY A 103 7.12 14.48 -9.40
CA GLY A 103 7.27 15.82 -8.85
C GLY A 103 8.29 15.86 -7.72
N ALA A 104 8.23 14.93 -6.76
CA ALA A 104 9.20 14.86 -5.67
C ALA A 104 10.65 14.75 -6.20
N ILE A 105 10.89 13.92 -7.22
CA ILE A 105 12.21 13.76 -7.84
C ILE A 105 12.65 15.05 -8.58
N ALA A 106 11.74 15.69 -9.30
CA ALA A 106 12.04 16.89 -10.07
C ALA A 106 12.35 18.10 -9.17
N PHE A 107 11.64 18.24 -8.05
CA PHE A 107 11.71 19.40 -7.16
C PHE A 107 12.55 19.18 -5.89
N MET A 108 13.04 17.97 -5.61
CA MET A 108 13.97 17.74 -4.50
C MET A 108 15.33 18.39 -4.76
N GLY A 109 15.60 19.46 -4.01
CA GLY A 109 16.87 20.18 -4.03
C GLY A 109 17.04 21.04 -5.29
N GLN A 110 18.27 21.23 -5.74
CA GLN A 110 18.52 22.02 -6.95
C GLN A 110 18.02 21.29 -8.19
N MET A 111 17.31 22.04 -9.03
CA MET A 111 16.75 21.57 -10.29
C MET A 111 17.89 21.30 -11.27
N SER A 112 17.95 20.07 -11.79
CA SER A 112 18.96 19.59 -12.73
C SER A 112 18.28 18.93 -13.91
N LEU A 113 18.85 19.12 -15.11
CA LEU A 113 18.35 18.49 -16.34
C LEU A 113 18.20 16.98 -16.20
N ASN A 114 19.16 16.31 -15.54
CA ASN A 114 19.14 14.87 -15.34
C ASN A 114 17.93 14.43 -14.50
N LYS A 115 17.61 15.18 -13.43
CA LYS A 115 16.43 14.89 -12.59
C LYS A 115 15.13 15.12 -13.36
N GLY A 116 15.07 16.16 -14.18
CA GLY A 116 13.93 16.43 -15.06
C GLY A 116 13.70 15.30 -16.07
N LEU A 117 14.77 14.80 -16.70
CA LEU A 117 14.70 13.67 -17.63
C LEU A 117 14.27 12.37 -16.93
N ILE A 118 14.80 12.09 -15.73
CA ILE A 118 14.40 10.93 -14.93
C ILE A 118 12.91 11.03 -14.55
N ALA A 119 12.47 12.18 -14.05
CA ALA A 119 11.07 12.40 -13.67
C ALA A 119 10.12 12.26 -14.88
N ALA A 120 10.48 12.81 -16.04
CA ALA A 120 9.72 12.66 -17.28
C ALA A 120 9.68 11.20 -17.76
N GLY A 121 10.80 10.48 -17.65
CA GLY A 121 10.88 9.05 -17.97
C GLY A 121 9.95 8.20 -17.10
N ILE A 122 9.93 8.44 -15.79
CA ILE A 122 9.03 7.78 -14.84
C ILE A 122 7.57 8.10 -15.18
N LEU A 123 7.26 9.38 -15.42
CA LEU A 123 5.90 9.83 -15.72
C LEU A 123 5.35 9.19 -17.00
N CYS A 124 6.14 9.16 -18.07
CA CYS A 124 5.78 8.52 -19.33
C CYS A 124 5.69 6.99 -19.20
N GLY A 125 6.69 6.35 -18.59
CA GLY A 125 6.77 4.90 -18.45
C GLY A 125 5.67 4.32 -17.56
N ALA A 126 5.50 4.89 -16.36
CA ALA A 126 4.45 4.47 -15.45
C ALA A 126 3.05 4.83 -16.00
N GLY A 127 2.90 5.99 -16.65
CA GLY A 127 1.67 6.37 -17.34
C GLY A 127 1.28 5.36 -18.44
N PHE A 128 2.24 4.90 -19.23
CA PHE A 128 2.03 3.84 -20.23
C PHE A 128 1.60 2.51 -19.58
N LEU A 129 2.19 2.12 -18.45
CA LEU A 129 1.79 0.91 -17.72
C LEU A 129 0.35 1.02 -17.19
N VAL A 130 -0.05 2.17 -16.66
CA VAL A 130 -1.43 2.44 -16.24
C VAL A 130 -2.38 2.33 -17.43
N PHE A 131 -2.02 2.95 -18.56
CA PHE A 131 -2.81 2.85 -19.79
C PHE A 131 -2.97 1.38 -20.21
N LYS A 132 -1.87 0.63 -20.34
CA LYS A 132 -1.87 -0.79 -20.72
C LYS A 132 -2.64 -1.66 -19.72
N ARG A 133 -2.66 -1.31 -18.44
CA ARG A 133 -3.35 -2.07 -17.38
C ARG A 133 -4.87 -1.86 -17.40
N TYR A 134 -5.33 -0.62 -17.56
CA TYR A 134 -6.76 -0.28 -17.40
C TYR A 134 -7.53 -0.18 -18.71
N PHE A 135 -6.88 0.09 -19.86
CA PHE A 135 -7.55 0.19 -21.16
C PHE A 135 -7.57 -1.13 -21.95
N ARG A 136 -7.24 -2.26 -21.31
CA ARG A 136 -7.49 -3.60 -21.87
C ARG A 136 -8.98 -3.92 -21.95
N SER A 137 -9.37 -4.63 -22.99
CA SER A 137 -10.76 -4.99 -23.31
C SER A 137 -11.42 -5.86 -22.23
N SER A 138 -10.68 -6.77 -21.57
CA SER A 138 -11.19 -7.62 -20.48
C SER A 138 -10.66 -7.17 -19.10
N TYR A 139 -11.20 -6.07 -18.56
CA TYR A 139 -10.96 -5.78 -17.15
C TYR A 139 -11.88 -6.66 -16.30
N ASP A 140 -11.35 -7.77 -15.79
CA ASP A 140 -12.11 -8.64 -14.90
C ASP A 140 -12.08 -8.10 -13.46
N SER A 141 -13.26 -8.02 -12.85
CA SER A 141 -13.38 -7.74 -11.43
C SER A 141 -12.90 -8.95 -10.62
N PRO A 142 -12.25 -8.75 -9.46
CA PRO A 142 -11.76 -9.88 -8.68
C PRO A 142 -12.93 -10.71 -8.15
N THR A 143 -12.81 -12.04 -8.23
CA THR A 143 -13.83 -12.99 -7.76
C THR A 143 -13.69 -13.34 -6.26
N ALA A 144 -12.83 -12.61 -5.54
CA ALA A 144 -12.55 -12.86 -4.13
C ALA A 144 -13.68 -12.42 -3.20
N SER A 145 -13.99 -13.26 -2.21
CA SER A 145 -14.99 -12.96 -1.19
C SER A 145 -14.48 -11.94 -0.16
N VAL A 146 -15.38 -11.34 0.63
CA VAL A 146 -15.00 -10.46 1.75
C VAL A 146 -14.02 -11.15 2.70
N ARG A 147 -14.27 -12.42 3.05
CA ARG A 147 -13.41 -13.20 3.94
C ARG A 147 -12.00 -13.36 3.37
N ASP A 148 -11.89 -13.57 2.06
CA ASP A 148 -10.58 -13.69 1.39
C ASP A 148 -9.77 -12.39 1.53
N TRP A 149 -10.41 -11.25 1.32
CA TRP A 149 -9.79 -9.94 1.51
C TRP A 149 -9.39 -9.68 2.96
N GLN A 150 -10.29 -9.99 3.90
CA GLN A 150 -10.01 -9.84 5.33
C GLN A 150 -8.83 -10.70 5.78
N MET A 151 -8.76 -11.96 5.33
CA MET A 151 -7.64 -12.85 5.64
C MET A 151 -6.33 -12.35 5.03
N MET A 152 -6.35 -11.85 3.79
CA MET A 152 -5.17 -11.27 3.16
C MET A 152 -4.65 -10.06 3.94
N PHE A 153 -5.53 -9.11 4.31
CA PHE A 153 -5.14 -7.94 5.11
C PHE A 153 -4.67 -8.33 6.51
N PHE A 154 -5.34 -9.30 7.14
CA PHE A 154 -4.96 -9.79 8.46
C PHE A 154 -3.54 -10.38 8.44
N LEU A 155 -3.26 -11.26 7.49
CA LEU A 155 -1.94 -11.88 7.33
C LEU A 155 -0.86 -10.82 7.05
N SER A 156 -1.15 -9.85 6.18
CA SER A 156 -0.18 -8.80 5.84
C SER A 156 0.07 -7.78 6.96
N LEU A 157 -0.93 -7.52 7.81
CA LEU A 157 -0.81 -6.58 8.93
C LEU A 157 -0.16 -7.21 10.15
N VAL A 158 -0.50 -8.46 10.46
CA VAL A 158 0.05 -9.17 11.63
C VAL A 158 1.52 -9.52 11.45
N THR A 159 2.01 -9.68 10.21
CA THR A 159 3.44 -9.93 9.97
C THR A 159 4.34 -8.80 10.43
N HIS A 160 3.82 -7.57 10.48
CA HIS A 160 4.57 -6.39 10.86
C HIS A 160 4.99 -6.41 12.35
N PRO A 161 4.08 -6.41 13.34
CA PRO A 161 4.46 -6.49 14.76
C PRO A 161 5.18 -7.79 15.11
N ILE A 162 4.90 -8.90 14.41
CA ILE A 162 5.65 -10.15 14.60
C ILE A 162 7.12 -9.92 14.29
N LEU A 163 7.44 -9.25 13.18
CA LEU A 163 8.83 -8.98 12.85
C LEU A 163 9.47 -7.94 13.75
N ASP A 164 8.72 -6.92 14.19
CA ASP A 164 9.25 -5.96 15.16
C ASP A 164 9.58 -6.61 16.50
N CYS A 165 8.90 -7.72 16.87
CA CYS A 165 9.30 -8.53 18.01
C CYS A 165 10.66 -9.23 17.84
N PHE A 166 11.10 -9.48 16.60
CA PHE A 166 12.40 -10.08 16.27
C PHE A 166 13.46 -9.07 15.84
N THR A 167 13.07 -7.81 15.58
CA THR A 167 14.01 -6.72 15.33
C THR A 167 14.02 -5.76 16.51
N THR A 168 14.95 -6.00 17.44
CA THR A 168 15.21 -5.08 18.55
C THR A 168 15.65 -3.71 18.04
N TYR A 169 14.88 -2.68 18.37
CA TYR A 169 15.34 -1.29 18.48
C TYR A 169 15.29 -0.83 19.95
#